data_AF-N8QA35-F1
#
_entry.id   AF-N8QA35-F1
#
_cell.length_a   1.000
_cell.length_b   1.000
_cell.length_c   1.000
_cell.angle_alpha   90.00
_cell.angle_beta   90.00
_cell.angle_gamma   90.00
#
_symmetry.space_group_name_H-M   'P 1'
#
loop_
_entity.id
_entity.type
_entity.pdbx_description
1 polymer ?
#
loop_
_entity_poly.entity_id
_entity_poly.type
_entity_poly.pdbx_seq_one_letter_code
_entity_poly.pdbx_strand_id
1 'polypeptide(L)'
;MSYQTSIHFDPTALLIIKNEVDNSIKLVESAVSTLAEDQSLPFGIDDALNQFEQCAQVLALIDMQSLAKIAQYSAELMRKIMGNPAQINTQEVIALSEGTTMLKRYIEFICLREVKIPQFLLDTLNRLEIVLGKPITHEGQHIESLLDCITPDFQLPQAPTLEKSKYVHRLYKLSLNKMIKQDETEFDLQAIKLVGAYLAGLAENTPSKQYWNLVHVAFNQIDDLLLNDPRLRTLVSIERNMAQYFNAPDRFKASLSDLANILSLCISQEDDAAQHIRNQLNIGDDHLTDTQLQVFSRHLYGPDFDTMHTISELVTSEMAQIRNDIEYNYQNMTAEKTLELQQKLKNLANIFKVLNLNEAFNDLSRQASLLNDAEVLKDEGFAQQLMNCILSAMNSIGVLERHHTSSRLQLRVNNMNISLDRLDEAHEALLNEAKTQVDLSSQILVQYAQDNNLAAVENIPTQLREIGGALLFLNAEAGQTALRTAADFIQQQIETSGSINLEHLNHTLDTLASADMMIDNLKYKQPVLQSMFNVALQSSEKLKTVA
;
A
#
# COMPACT_ATOMS: atom_id res chain seq x y z
N MET A 1 20.02 7.31 0.51
CA MET A 1 19.53 8.61 -0.01
C MET A 1 18.14 8.82 0.55
N SER A 2 18.05 9.52 1.67
CA SER A 2 16.83 9.74 2.44
C SER A 2 16.00 10.86 1.81
N TYR A 3 15.11 10.50 0.89
CA TYR A 3 14.00 11.37 0.51
C TYR A 3 12.87 11.17 1.52
N GLN A 4 13.09 11.65 2.74
CA GLN A 4 12.01 11.82 3.73
C GLN A 4 11.67 13.31 3.76
N THR A 5 10.82 13.72 2.84
CA THR A 5 10.25 15.07 2.80
C THR A 5 8.72 14.96 2.95
N SER A 6 8.26 15.42 4.11
CA SER A 6 7.01 16.17 4.36
C SER A 6 5.62 15.59 4.03
N ILE A 7 5.46 14.50 3.28
CA ILE A 7 4.13 13.90 3.05
C ILE A 7 3.98 12.69 3.97
N HIS A 8 3.65 12.91 5.25
CA HIS A 8 3.39 11.79 6.17
C HIS A 8 1.90 11.51 6.22
N PHE A 9 1.43 10.57 5.40
CA PHE A 9 0.10 10.02 5.56
C PHE A 9 0.09 9.10 6.79
N ASP A 10 -0.99 9.18 7.57
CA ASP A 10 -1.25 8.23 8.66
C ASP A 10 -2.16 7.09 8.18
N PRO A 11 -1.62 5.90 7.86
CA PRO A 11 -2.41 4.75 7.42
C PRO A 11 -3.19 4.04 8.52
N THR A 12 -3.14 4.47 9.79
CA THR A 12 -3.74 3.71 10.91
C THR A 12 -5.22 3.43 10.70
N ALA A 13 -6.01 4.45 10.36
CA ALA A 13 -7.44 4.29 10.11
C ALA A 13 -7.73 3.35 8.93
N LEU A 14 -6.89 3.41 7.90
CA LEU A 14 -7.02 2.55 6.73
C LEU A 14 -6.61 1.10 7.03
N LEU A 15 -5.56 0.89 7.81
CA LEU A 15 -5.09 -0.44 8.23
C LEU A 15 -6.13 -1.17 9.07
N ILE A 16 -6.92 -0.46 9.90
CA ILE A 16 -8.02 -1.04 10.67
C ILE A 16 -9.06 -1.68 9.76
N ILE A 17 -9.42 -0.98 8.67
CA ILE A 17 -10.49 -1.41 7.76
C ILE A 17 -9.98 -2.25 6.59
N LYS A 18 -8.66 -2.33 6.38
CA LYS A 18 -8.04 -2.98 5.20
C LYS A 18 -8.55 -4.41 5.00
N ASN A 19 -8.57 -5.22 6.05
CA ASN A 19 -9.00 -6.62 5.96
C ASN A 19 -10.47 -6.74 5.50
N GLU A 20 -11.33 -5.82 5.96
CA GLU A 20 -12.74 -5.79 5.59
C GLU A 20 -12.93 -5.38 4.12
N VAL A 21 -12.15 -4.38 3.67
CA VAL A 21 -12.14 -3.93 2.28
C VAL A 21 -11.60 -5.03 1.36
N ASP A 22 -10.50 -5.68 1.72
CA ASP A 22 -9.89 -6.77 0.95
C ASP A 22 -10.84 -7.98 0.83
N ASN A 23 -11.56 -8.32 1.90
CA ASN A 23 -12.58 -9.38 1.88
C ASN A 23 -13.74 -9.01 0.96
N SER A 24 -14.23 -7.77 1.04
CA SER A 24 -15.31 -7.28 0.16
C SER A 24 -14.90 -7.29 -1.30
N ILE A 25 -13.66 -6.87 -1.61
CA ILE A 25 -13.09 -6.93 -2.96
C ILE A 25 -13.05 -8.37 -3.47
N LYS A 26 -12.54 -9.31 -2.67
CA LYS A 26 -12.48 -10.74 -3.05
C LYS A 26 -13.85 -11.32 -3.38
N LEU A 27 -14.88 -10.97 -2.61
CA LEU A 27 -16.26 -11.41 -2.87
C LEU A 27 -16.78 -10.85 -4.21
N VAL A 28 -16.54 -9.56 -4.49
CA VAL A 28 -16.92 -8.95 -5.77
C VAL A 28 -16.15 -9.57 -6.94
N GLU A 29 -14.85 -9.79 -6.82
CA GLU A 29 -14.02 -10.40 -7.86
C GLU A 29 -14.45 -11.84 -8.17
N SER A 30 -14.69 -12.64 -7.13
CA SER A 30 -15.23 -14.00 -7.29
C SER A 30 -16.59 -13.96 -7.99
N ALA A 31 -17.45 -13.03 -7.62
CA ALA A 31 -18.78 -12.92 -8.19
C ALA A 31 -18.76 -12.51 -9.68
N VAL A 32 -17.89 -11.58 -10.04
CA VAL A 32 -17.66 -11.18 -11.44
C VAL A 32 -17.15 -12.34 -12.26
N SER A 33 -16.20 -13.11 -11.71
CA SER A 33 -15.60 -14.26 -12.40
C SER A 33 -16.65 -15.34 -12.68
N THR A 34 -17.44 -15.72 -11.67
CA THR A 34 -18.55 -16.68 -11.84
C THR A 34 -19.60 -16.17 -12.82
N LEU A 35 -19.96 -14.88 -12.77
CA LEU A 35 -20.95 -14.33 -13.68
C LEU A 35 -20.43 -14.28 -15.13
N ALA A 36 -19.14 -14.00 -15.32
CA ALA A 36 -18.51 -14.01 -16.64
C ALA A 36 -18.42 -15.42 -17.25
N GLU A 37 -18.21 -16.45 -16.42
CA GLU A 37 -18.10 -17.85 -16.85
C GLU A 37 -19.46 -18.53 -17.04
N ASP A 38 -20.34 -18.44 -16.03
CA ASP A 38 -21.58 -19.22 -15.94
C ASP A 38 -22.84 -18.42 -16.28
N GLN A 39 -22.73 -17.09 -16.50
CA GLN A 39 -23.87 -16.18 -16.70
C GLN A 39 -24.95 -16.28 -15.60
N SER A 40 -24.55 -16.77 -14.43
CA SER A 40 -25.41 -17.00 -13.29
C SER A 40 -25.05 -16.02 -12.17
N LEU A 41 -26.06 -15.63 -11.39
CA LEU A 41 -25.85 -14.77 -10.22
C LEU A 41 -25.42 -15.64 -9.03
N PRO A 42 -24.23 -15.41 -8.46
CA PRO A 42 -23.81 -16.07 -7.24
C PRO A 42 -24.77 -15.81 -6.08
N PHE A 43 -24.99 -16.82 -5.23
CA PHE A 43 -25.75 -16.64 -4.01
C PHE A 43 -25.01 -15.69 -3.05
N GLY A 44 -25.71 -14.74 -2.44
CA GLY A 44 -25.15 -13.78 -1.47
C GLY A 44 -24.44 -12.55 -2.08
N ILE A 45 -24.52 -12.37 -3.39
CA ILE A 45 -23.88 -11.24 -4.07
C ILE A 45 -24.44 -9.87 -3.65
N ASP A 46 -25.73 -9.78 -3.35
CA ASP A 46 -26.35 -8.53 -2.89
C ASP A 46 -25.77 -8.08 -1.55
N ASP A 47 -25.54 -9.02 -0.62
CA ASP A 47 -24.93 -8.73 0.68
C ASP A 47 -23.47 -8.31 0.51
N ALA A 48 -22.71 -8.98 -0.35
CA ALA A 48 -21.33 -8.61 -0.68
C ALA A 48 -21.23 -7.21 -1.28
N LEU A 49 -22.16 -6.84 -2.18
CA LEU A 49 -22.20 -5.49 -2.74
C LEU A 49 -22.59 -4.44 -1.72
N ASN A 50 -23.55 -4.73 -0.83
CA ASN A 50 -23.91 -3.82 0.24
C ASN A 50 -22.71 -3.58 1.19
N GLN A 51 -21.93 -4.61 1.49
CA GLN A 51 -20.70 -4.50 2.28
C GLN A 51 -19.64 -3.67 1.55
N PHE A 52 -19.49 -3.86 0.24
CA PHE A 52 -18.55 -3.08 -0.57
C PHE A 52 -18.95 -1.59 -0.69
N GLU A 53 -20.25 -1.30 -0.81
CA GLU A 53 -20.78 0.08 -0.75
C GLU A 53 -20.55 0.73 0.61
N GLN A 54 -20.70 -0.03 1.71
CA GLN A 54 -20.35 0.45 3.05
C GLN A 54 -18.86 0.74 3.17
N CYS A 55 -18.00 -0.13 2.63
CA CYS A 55 -16.55 0.13 2.55
C CYS A 55 -16.24 1.44 1.83
N ALA A 56 -16.94 1.74 0.72
CA ALA A 56 -16.79 3.00 0.00
C ALA A 56 -17.15 4.22 0.88
N GLN A 57 -18.23 4.12 1.68
CA GLN A 57 -18.62 5.19 2.61
C GLN A 57 -17.60 5.38 3.73
N VAL A 58 -17.06 4.28 4.28
CA VAL A 58 -16.03 4.34 5.32
C VAL A 58 -14.74 4.97 4.77
N LEU A 59 -14.33 4.63 3.53
CA LEU A 59 -13.21 5.29 2.85
C LEU A 59 -13.44 6.80 2.71
N ALA A 60 -14.68 7.23 2.41
CA ALA A 60 -15.00 8.65 2.36
C ALA A 60 -14.88 9.34 3.74
N LEU A 61 -15.28 8.65 4.82
CA LEU A 61 -15.19 9.17 6.19
C LEU A 61 -13.74 9.37 6.67
N ILE A 62 -12.80 8.56 6.19
CA ILE A 62 -11.36 8.69 6.51
C ILE A 62 -10.59 9.57 5.51
N ASP A 63 -11.29 10.42 4.76
CA ASP A 63 -10.73 11.35 3.78
C ASP A 63 -9.92 10.65 2.66
N MET A 64 -10.49 9.56 2.15
CA MET A 64 -9.98 8.81 0.98
C MET A 64 -10.94 8.92 -0.21
N GLN A 65 -11.21 10.15 -0.65
CA GLN A 65 -12.25 10.44 -1.64
C GLN A 65 -12.05 9.70 -2.98
N SER A 66 -10.83 9.64 -3.51
CA SER A 66 -10.57 8.94 -4.78
C SER A 66 -10.78 7.44 -4.69
N LEU A 67 -10.37 6.81 -3.57
CA LEU A 67 -10.61 5.38 -3.34
C LEU A 67 -12.09 5.09 -3.10
N ALA A 68 -12.78 5.95 -2.35
CA ALA A 68 -14.21 5.86 -2.12
C ALA A 68 -14.98 5.92 -3.46
N LYS A 69 -14.61 6.83 -4.37
CA LYS A 69 -15.21 6.91 -5.71
C LYS A 69 -14.99 5.63 -6.52
N ILE A 70 -13.78 5.08 -6.54
CA ILE A 70 -13.49 3.83 -7.26
C ILE A 70 -14.33 2.69 -6.67
N ALA A 71 -14.34 2.52 -5.35
CA ALA A 71 -15.15 1.48 -4.70
C ALA A 71 -16.64 1.63 -5.02
N GLN A 72 -17.17 2.86 -4.93
CA GLN A 72 -18.58 3.15 -5.24
C GLN A 72 -18.91 2.88 -6.71
N TYR A 73 -18.07 3.32 -7.66
CA TYR A 73 -18.30 3.11 -9.08
C TYR A 73 -18.14 1.64 -9.47
N SER A 74 -17.21 0.92 -8.86
CA SER A 74 -17.11 -0.54 -9.01
C SER A 74 -18.38 -1.24 -8.50
N ALA A 75 -18.95 -0.83 -7.37
CA ALA A 75 -20.22 -1.38 -6.88
C ALA A 75 -21.41 -1.06 -7.82
N GLU A 76 -21.51 0.19 -8.28
CA GLU A 76 -22.54 0.63 -9.24
C GLU A 76 -22.44 -0.14 -10.57
N LEU A 77 -21.21 -0.34 -11.06
CA LEU A 77 -20.94 -1.10 -12.27
C LEU A 77 -21.31 -2.58 -12.09
N MET A 78 -21.01 -3.19 -10.95
CA MET A 78 -21.42 -4.56 -10.69
C MET A 78 -22.95 -4.71 -10.66
N ARG A 79 -23.68 -3.78 -10.02
CA ARG A 79 -25.14 -3.76 -10.06
C ARG A 79 -25.69 -3.63 -11.48
N LYS A 80 -25.06 -2.81 -12.32
CA LYS A 80 -25.43 -2.67 -13.74
C LYS A 80 -25.26 -3.99 -14.50
N ILE A 81 -24.15 -4.68 -14.30
CA ILE A 81 -23.86 -5.98 -14.91
C ILE A 81 -24.89 -7.03 -14.44
N MET A 82 -25.18 -7.09 -13.13
CA MET A 82 -26.18 -7.98 -12.55
C MET A 82 -27.60 -7.72 -13.03
N GLY A 83 -27.92 -6.47 -13.41
CA GLY A 83 -29.23 -6.12 -13.95
C GLY A 83 -29.54 -6.81 -15.28
N ASN A 84 -28.52 -7.19 -16.05
CA ASN A 84 -28.67 -7.91 -17.33
C ASN A 84 -27.64 -9.04 -17.50
N PRO A 85 -27.73 -10.15 -16.73
CA PRO A 85 -26.71 -11.22 -16.74
C PRO A 85 -26.55 -11.92 -18.10
N ALA A 86 -27.57 -11.85 -18.97
CA ALA A 86 -27.54 -12.46 -20.30
C ALA A 86 -26.77 -11.64 -21.37
N GLN A 87 -26.40 -10.39 -21.07
CA GLN A 87 -25.72 -9.49 -22.02
C GLN A 87 -24.54 -8.79 -21.35
N ILE A 88 -23.56 -9.58 -20.93
CA ILE A 88 -22.34 -9.08 -20.29
C ILE A 88 -21.47 -8.39 -21.33
N ASN A 89 -21.21 -7.09 -21.12
CA ASN A 89 -20.25 -6.34 -21.92
C ASN A 89 -18.82 -6.58 -21.40
N THR A 90 -17.93 -7.06 -22.26
CA THR A 90 -16.53 -7.31 -21.91
C THR A 90 -15.82 -6.07 -21.36
N GLN A 91 -16.14 -4.87 -21.87
CA GLN A 91 -15.54 -3.62 -21.36
C GLN A 91 -15.96 -3.30 -19.93
N GLU A 92 -17.19 -3.67 -19.53
CA GLU A 92 -17.69 -3.48 -18.17
C GLU A 92 -16.96 -4.40 -17.19
N VAL A 93 -16.77 -5.67 -17.58
CA VAL A 93 -16.02 -6.64 -16.77
C VAL A 93 -14.56 -6.22 -16.61
N ILE A 94 -13.91 -5.77 -17.69
CA ILE A 94 -12.51 -5.29 -17.64
C ILE A 94 -12.40 -4.08 -16.71
N ALA A 95 -13.26 -3.07 -16.88
CA ALA A 95 -13.23 -1.86 -16.05
C ALA A 95 -13.48 -2.17 -14.56
N LEU A 96 -14.38 -3.12 -14.26
CA LEU A 96 -14.65 -3.57 -12.91
C LEU A 96 -13.44 -4.30 -12.29
N SER A 97 -12.86 -5.26 -13.02
CA SER A 97 -11.69 -6.02 -12.57
C SER A 97 -10.47 -5.14 -12.34
N GLU A 98 -10.22 -4.17 -13.24
CA GLU A 98 -9.16 -3.18 -13.04
C GLU A 98 -9.45 -2.26 -11.85
N GLY A 99 -10.72 -1.87 -11.66
CA GLY A 99 -11.21 -1.08 -10.53
C GLY A 99 -10.90 -1.73 -9.18
N THR A 100 -11.31 -2.99 -9.00
CA THR A 100 -11.09 -3.74 -7.76
C THR A 100 -9.61 -4.03 -7.52
N THR A 101 -8.88 -4.42 -8.57
CA THR A 101 -7.43 -4.69 -8.48
C THR A 101 -6.66 -3.44 -8.08
N MET A 102 -6.96 -2.29 -8.71
CA MET A 102 -6.29 -1.03 -8.37
C MET A 102 -6.63 -0.56 -6.96
N LEU A 103 -7.88 -0.75 -6.52
CA LEU A 103 -8.30 -0.45 -5.15
C LEU A 103 -7.46 -1.23 -4.13
N LYS A 104 -7.32 -2.56 -4.30
CA LYS A 104 -6.48 -3.43 -3.43
C LYS A 104 -5.02 -2.95 -3.43
N ARG A 105 -4.41 -2.84 -4.61
CA ARG A 105 -2.99 -2.47 -4.77
C ARG A 105 -2.68 -1.09 -4.19
N TYR A 106 -3.57 -0.13 -4.42
CA TYR A 106 -3.35 1.23 -3.96
C TYR A 106 -3.47 1.34 -2.44
N ILE A 107 -4.46 0.68 -1.82
CA ILE A 107 -4.60 0.61 -0.35
C ILE A 107 -3.32 0.05 0.28
N GLU A 108 -2.80 -1.03 -0.28
CA GLU A 108 -1.55 -1.62 0.18
C GLU A 108 -0.36 -0.66 0.01
N PHE A 109 -0.23 -0.05 -1.17
CA PHE A 109 0.81 0.92 -1.47
C PHE A 109 0.84 2.08 -0.47
N ILE A 110 -0.30 2.72 -0.19
CA ILE A 110 -0.34 3.86 0.74
C ILE A 110 -0.15 3.43 2.20
N CYS A 111 -0.55 2.21 2.57
CA CYS A 111 -0.25 1.63 3.88
C CYS A 111 1.24 1.33 4.07
N LEU A 112 1.92 0.95 2.99
CA LEU A 112 3.33 0.57 2.99
C LEU A 112 4.26 1.79 2.91
N ARG A 113 3.95 2.73 2.02
CA ARG A 113 4.80 3.88 1.70
C ARG A 113 4.42 5.14 2.46
N GLU A 114 3.24 5.15 3.09
CA GLU A 114 2.74 6.30 3.87
C GLU A 114 2.69 7.61 3.06
N VAL A 115 2.41 7.50 1.76
CA VAL A 115 2.29 8.62 0.81
C VAL A 115 1.02 8.47 -0.02
N LYS A 116 0.22 9.54 -0.14
CA LYS A 116 -0.97 9.58 -1.01
C LYS A 116 -0.58 10.09 -2.40
N ILE A 117 -0.94 9.35 -3.45
CA ILE A 117 -0.68 9.72 -4.85
C ILE A 117 -1.94 9.54 -5.69
N PRO A 118 -2.87 10.51 -5.73
CA PRO A 118 -4.16 10.33 -6.41
C PRO A 118 -4.03 10.09 -7.93
N GLN A 119 -2.93 10.54 -8.56
CA GLN A 119 -2.68 10.41 -9.99
C GLN A 119 -2.69 8.94 -10.47
N PHE A 120 -2.22 8.00 -9.64
CA PHE A 120 -2.23 6.58 -9.99
C PHE A 120 -3.63 5.98 -10.12
N LEU A 121 -4.65 6.63 -9.56
CA LEU A 121 -6.03 6.17 -9.59
C LEU A 121 -6.81 6.71 -10.79
N LEU A 122 -6.30 7.75 -11.48
CA LEU A 122 -7.06 8.48 -12.50
C LEU A 122 -7.41 7.62 -13.72
N ASP A 123 -6.47 6.81 -14.21
CA ASP A 123 -6.72 5.94 -15.37
C ASP A 123 -7.88 4.98 -15.09
N THR A 124 -7.80 4.28 -13.95
CA THR A 124 -8.82 3.32 -13.53
C THR A 124 -10.16 4.02 -13.25
N LEU A 125 -10.14 5.17 -12.57
CA LEU A 125 -11.34 5.96 -12.32
C LEU A 125 -12.01 6.41 -13.62
N ASN A 126 -11.23 6.93 -14.58
CA ASN A 126 -11.75 7.36 -15.87
C ASN A 126 -12.37 6.20 -16.67
N ARG A 127 -11.81 4.99 -16.59
CA ARG A 127 -12.41 3.80 -17.23
C ARG A 127 -13.77 3.47 -16.64
N LEU A 128 -13.90 3.49 -15.32
CA LEU A 128 -15.19 3.32 -14.63
C LEU A 128 -16.18 4.43 -15.02
N GLU A 129 -15.74 5.68 -15.03
CA GLU A 129 -16.56 6.84 -15.38
C GLU A 129 -17.10 6.75 -16.82
N ILE A 130 -16.26 6.36 -17.78
CA ILE A 130 -16.65 6.22 -19.20
C ILE A 130 -17.73 5.15 -19.36
N VAL A 131 -17.56 3.99 -18.73
CA VAL A 131 -18.48 2.85 -18.84
C VAL A 131 -19.82 3.13 -18.14
N LEU A 132 -19.80 3.91 -17.07
CA LEU A 132 -20.99 4.35 -16.34
C LEU A 132 -21.62 5.63 -16.92
N GLY A 133 -20.98 6.30 -17.87
CA GLY A 133 -21.44 7.58 -18.43
C GLY A 133 -21.37 8.75 -17.45
N LYS A 134 -20.43 8.72 -16.49
CA LYS A 134 -20.16 9.77 -15.51
C LYS A 134 -19.22 10.84 -16.09
N PRO A 135 -19.20 12.06 -15.53
CA PRO A 135 -18.19 13.05 -15.91
C PRO A 135 -16.77 12.52 -15.63
N ILE A 136 -15.86 12.76 -16.55
CA ILE A 136 -14.47 12.28 -16.46
C ILE A 136 -13.70 13.19 -15.49
N THR A 137 -13.10 12.59 -14.46
CA THR A 137 -12.20 13.27 -13.52
C THR A 137 -10.88 13.62 -14.22
N HIS A 138 -10.41 14.86 -14.07
CA HIS A 138 -9.16 15.32 -14.68
C HIS A 138 -8.06 15.50 -13.65
N GLU A 139 -6.79 15.41 -14.07
CA GLU A 139 -5.64 15.55 -13.18
C GLU A 139 -5.59 16.93 -12.51
N GLY A 140 -5.92 17.98 -13.25
CA GLY A 140 -5.96 19.36 -12.75
C GLY A 140 -7.08 19.66 -11.76
N GLN A 141 -8.01 18.73 -11.50
CA GLN A 141 -9.19 19.02 -10.66
C GLN A 141 -8.82 19.45 -9.23
N HIS A 142 -7.73 18.95 -8.67
CA HIS A 142 -7.26 19.42 -7.35
C HIS A 142 -6.73 20.86 -7.40
N ILE A 143 -6.18 21.27 -8.55
CA ILE A 143 -5.63 22.62 -8.76
C ILE A 143 -6.75 23.64 -8.99
N GLU A 144 -7.89 23.22 -9.54
CA GLU A 144 -9.05 24.11 -9.76
C GLU A 144 -9.47 24.86 -8.49
N SER A 145 -9.55 24.17 -7.35
CA SER A 145 -9.91 24.80 -6.07
C SER A 145 -8.87 25.80 -5.57
N LEU A 146 -7.59 25.62 -5.91
CA LEU A 146 -6.52 26.55 -5.58
C LEU A 146 -6.56 27.80 -6.47
N LEU A 147 -6.97 27.64 -7.73
CA LEU A 147 -7.06 28.71 -8.71
C LEU A 147 -8.24 29.66 -8.46
N ASP A 148 -9.29 29.21 -7.77
CA ASP A 148 -10.38 30.09 -7.33
C ASP A 148 -9.87 31.19 -6.36
N CYS A 149 -8.73 30.96 -5.70
CA CYS A 149 -8.15 31.85 -4.69
C CYS A 149 -7.01 32.74 -5.22
N ILE A 150 -6.45 32.44 -6.40
CA ILE A 150 -5.25 33.09 -6.94
C ILE A 150 -5.53 33.55 -8.37
N THR A 151 -5.25 34.81 -8.70
CA THR A 151 -5.17 35.24 -10.11
C THR A 151 -3.79 34.87 -10.65
N PRO A 152 -3.65 33.86 -11.53
CA PRO A 152 -2.35 33.41 -12.00
C PRO A 152 -1.70 34.47 -12.91
N ASP A 153 -0.69 35.16 -12.39
CA ASP A 153 0.26 35.96 -13.18
C ASP A 153 1.67 35.40 -13.00
N PHE A 154 1.90 34.23 -13.62
CA PHE A 154 3.17 33.53 -13.51
C PHE A 154 4.26 34.25 -14.29
N GLN A 155 5.46 34.37 -13.71
CA GLN A 155 6.64 34.84 -14.40
C GLN A 155 7.26 33.66 -15.18
N LEU A 156 6.83 33.50 -16.42
CA LEU A 156 7.20 32.37 -17.28
C LEU A 156 8.32 32.76 -18.25
N PRO A 157 9.20 31.81 -18.66
CA PRO A 157 10.23 32.07 -19.65
C PRO A 157 9.61 32.58 -20.96
N GLN A 158 10.24 33.59 -21.55
CA GLN A 158 9.77 34.18 -22.79
C GLN A 158 10.08 33.23 -23.96
N ALA A 159 9.05 32.87 -24.73
CA ALA A 159 9.22 32.03 -25.90
C ALA A 159 10.04 32.74 -27.00
N PRO A 160 10.87 32.01 -27.77
CA PRO A 160 11.59 32.58 -28.88
C PRO A 160 10.63 33.10 -29.97
N THR A 161 10.98 34.22 -30.60
CA THR A 161 10.19 34.74 -31.73
C THR A 161 10.42 33.88 -32.97
N LEU A 162 9.35 33.29 -33.49
CA LEU A 162 9.37 32.40 -34.66
C LEU A 162 8.63 33.02 -35.85
N GLU A 163 8.99 32.60 -37.07
CA GLU A 163 8.31 33.03 -38.30
C GLU A 163 6.88 32.48 -38.37
N LYS A 164 5.94 33.31 -38.83
CA LYS A 164 4.52 32.93 -38.95
C LYS A 164 4.34 31.78 -39.94
N SER A 165 3.70 30.70 -39.50
CA SER A 165 3.35 29.55 -40.32
C SER A 165 1.88 29.15 -40.14
N LYS A 166 1.23 28.85 -41.27
CA LYS A 166 -0.15 28.32 -41.30
C LYS A 166 -0.24 26.83 -40.98
N TYR A 167 0.90 26.13 -40.89
CA TYR A 167 0.94 24.68 -40.74
C TYR A 167 1.08 24.21 -39.30
N VAL A 168 1.18 25.13 -38.32
CA VAL A 168 1.48 24.78 -36.92
C VAL A 168 0.39 23.90 -36.29
N HIS A 169 -0.89 24.21 -36.52
CA HIS A 169 -1.98 23.37 -36.04
C HIS A 169 -1.96 21.97 -36.66
N ARG A 170 -1.63 21.88 -37.95
CA ARG A 170 -1.48 20.59 -38.64
C ARG A 170 -0.29 19.79 -38.12
N LEU A 171 0.83 20.46 -37.84
CA LEU A 171 2.02 19.84 -37.26
C LEU A 171 1.68 19.22 -35.90
N TYR A 172 1.03 19.99 -35.02
CA TYR A 172 0.57 19.49 -33.72
C TYR A 172 -0.33 18.25 -33.85
N LYS A 173 -1.32 18.28 -34.75
CA LYS A 173 -2.21 17.12 -34.99
C LYS A 173 -1.47 15.86 -35.39
N LEU A 174 -0.48 15.99 -36.28
CA LEU A 174 0.29 14.84 -36.77
C LEU A 174 1.14 14.25 -35.65
N SER A 175 1.84 15.10 -34.88
CA SER A 175 2.66 14.67 -33.75
C SER A 175 1.80 14.07 -32.63
N LEU A 176 0.69 14.72 -32.27
CA LEU A 176 -0.24 14.23 -31.25
C LEU A 176 -0.86 12.88 -31.64
N ASN A 177 -1.20 12.67 -32.91
CA ASN A 177 -1.74 11.38 -33.36
C ASN A 177 -0.76 10.23 -33.13
N LYS A 178 0.54 10.48 -33.34
CA LYS A 178 1.57 9.48 -33.08
C LYS A 178 1.77 9.24 -31.59
N MET A 179 1.75 10.28 -30.75
CA MET A 179 1.81 10.11 -29.29
C MET A 179 0.64 9.28 -28.74
N ILE A 180 -0.59 9.54 -29.23
CA ILE A 180 -1.77 8.75 -28.81
C ILE A 180 -1.62 7.27 -29.21
N LYS A 181 -0.93 6.99 -30.31
CA LYS A 181 -0.63 5.64 -30.78
C LYS A 181 0.61 5.01 -30.15
N GLN A 182 1.38 5.78 -29.36
CA GLN A 182 2.67 5.38 -28.81
C GLN A 182 3.70 5.01 -29.90
N ASP A 183 3.62 5.71 -31.05
CA ASP A 183 4.50 5.55 -32.23
C ASP A 183 5.30 6.85 -32.50
N GLU A 184 5.51 7.68 -31.48
CA GLU A 184 6.24 8.94 -31.62
C GLU A 184 7.74 8.75 -31.89
N THR A 185 8.29 9.67 -32.67
CA THR A 185 9.73 9.79 -32.90
C THR A 185 10.26 11.05 -32.23
N GLU A 186 11.58 11.15 -32.04
CA GLU A 186 12.23 12.36 -31.50
C GLU A 186 11.84 13.63 -32.28
N PHE A 187 11.67 13.53 -33.59
CA PHE A 187 11.19 14.64 -34.42
C PHE A 187 9.76 15.08 -34.09
N ASP A 188 8.89 14.15 -33.68
CA ASP A 188 7.52 14.47 -33.30
C ASP A 188 7.48 15.21 -31.96
N LEU A 189 8.36 14.86 -31.01
CA LEU A 189 8.54 15.56 -29.74
C LEU A 189 9.12 16.97 -29.95
N GLN A 190 10.16 17.09 -30.78
CA GLN A 190 10.71 18.39 -31.19
C GLN A 190 9.67 19.27 -31.90
N ALA A 191 8.80 18.67 -32.72
CA ALA A 191 7.71 19.38 -33.37
C ALA A 191 6.70 19.94 -32.35
N ILE A 192 6.42 19.23 -31.25
CA ILE A 192 5.56 19.70 -30.16
C ILE A 192 6.21 20.86 -29.42
N LYS A 193 7.51 20.77 -29.09
CA LYS A 193 8.27 21.90 -28.51
C LYS A 193 8.15 23.16 -29.36
N LEU A 194 8.36 23.01 -30.68
CA LEU A 194 8.25 24.10 -31.64
C LEU A 194 6.84 24.70 -31.69
N VAL A 195 5.80 23.87 -31.66
CA VAL A 195 4.40 24.31 -31.60
C VAL A 195 4.15 25.15 -30.34
N GLY A 196 4.63 24.70 -29.18
CA GLY A 196 4.46 25.42 -27.91
C GLY A 196 5.09 26.81 -27.96
N ALA A 197 6.35 26.90 -28.39
CA ALA A 197 7.05 28.18 -28.55
C ALA A 197 6.32 29.12 -29.51
N TYR A 198 5.79 28.59 -30.62
CA TYR A 198 5.06 29.36 -31.60
C TYR A 198 3.74 29.93 -31.05
N LEU A 199 2.99 29.13 -30.29
CA LEU A 199 1.71 29.55 -29.69
C LEU A 199 1.91 30.65 -28.65
N ALA A 200 2.91 30.48 -27.77
CA ALA A 200 3.31 31.51 -26.80
C ALA A 200 3.67 32.84 -27.49
N GLY A 201 4.51 32.80 -28.54
CA GLY A 201 4.89 33.99 -29.30
C GLY A 201 3.73 34.68 -30.03
N LEU A 202 2.76 33.91 -30.55
CA LEU A 202 1.56 34.50 -31.18
C LEU A 202 0.62 35.14 -30.16
N ALA A 203 0.54 34.57 -28.96
CA ALA A 203 -0.40 34.97 -27.93
C ALA A 203 0.03 36.19 -27.10
N GLU A 204 1.23 36.72 -27.33
CA GLU A 204 1.85 37.80 -26.54
C GLU A 204 0.96 39.05 -26.36
N ASN A 205 0.12 39.37 -27.36
CA ASN A 205 -0.80 40.51 -27.32
C ASN A 205 -2.27 40.11 -27.10
N THR A 206 -2.54 38.86 -26.70
CA THR A 206 -3.89 38.32 -26.52
C THR A 206 -4.22 38.13 -25.04
N PRO A 207 -5.50 38.13 -24.65
CA PRO A 207 -5.89 37.82 -23.27
C PRO A 207 -5.51 36.39 -22.84
N SER A 208 -5.24 35.50 -23.80
CA SER A 208 -4.85 34.10 -23.57
C SER A 208 -3.34 33.87 -23.39
N LYS A 209 -2.53 34.94 -23.32
CA LYS A 209 -1.07 34.88 -23.20
C LYS A 209 -0.59 33.88 -22.13
N GLN A 210 -1.10 34.01 -20.91
CA GLN A 210 -0.71 33.16 -19.77
C GLN A 210 -0.92 31.67 -20.07
N TYR A 211 -2.08 31.30 -20.64
CA TYR A 211 -2.38 29.91 -20.99
C TYR A 211 -1.38 29.34 -22.02
N TRP A 212 -1.08 30.08 -23.09
CA TRP A 212 -0.16 29.60 -24.12
C TRP A 212 1.30 29.57 -23.66
N ASN A 213 1.69 30.45 -22.74
CA ASN A 213 3.01 30.37 -22.10
C ASN A 213 3.13 29.14 -21.19
N LEU A 214 2.09 28.77 -20.46
CA LEU A 214 2.06 27.53 -19.69
C LEU A 214 2.15 26.30 -20.61
N VAL A 215 1.42 26.29 -21.74
CA VAL A 215 1.54 25.24 -22.75
C VAL A 215 2.97 25.14 -23.29
N HIS A 216 3.65 26.28 -23.51
CA HIS A 216 5.05 26.28 -23.93
C HIS A 216 5.97 25.65 -22.88
N VAL A 217 5.81 26.01 -21.59
CA VAL A 217 6.58 25.41 -20.49
C VAL A 217 6.34 23.91 -20.44
N ALA A 218 5.07 23.48 -20.45
CA ALA A 218 4.71 22.06 -20.45
C ALA A 218 5.36 21.30 -21.62
N PHE A 219 5.35 21.87 -22.83
CA PHE A 219 5.91 21.22 -24.02
C PHE A 219 7.44 21.19 -24.04
N ASN A 220 8.13 22.13 -23.40
CA ASN A 220 9.61 22.15 -23.41
C ASN A 220 10.23 20.89 -22.82
N GLN A 221 9.57 20.29 -21.82
CA GLN A 221 9.98 19.04 -21.16
C GLN A 221 9.09 17.86 -21.54
N ILE A 222 8.54 17.85 -22.76
CA ILE A 222 7.64 16.77 -23.20
C ILE A 222 8.31 15.39 -23.24
N ASP A 223 9.64 15.32 -23.41
CA ASP A 223 10.38 14.04 -23.46
C ASP A 223 10.41 13.32 -22.10
N ASP A 224 10.42 14.09 -21.01
CA ASP A 224 10.53 13.58 -19.65
C ASP A 224 9.15 13.46 -18.96
N LEU A 225 8.09 13.88 -19.63
CA LEU A 225 6.74 13.86 -19.07
C LEU A 225 6.19 12.43 -19.02
N LEU A 226 5.70 12.01 -17.86
CA LEU A 226 5.01 10.72 -17.73
C LEU A 226 3.63 10.83 -18.41
N LEU A 227 3.43 10.11 -19.51
CA LEU A 227 2.18 10.14 -20.27
C LEU A 227 1.25 8.99 -19.87
N ASN A 228 0.04 9.34 -19.45
CA ASN A 228 -1.08 8.43 -19.21
C ASN A 228 -2.33 8.92 -19.95
N ASP A 229 -3.42 8.14 -19.90
CA ASP A 229 -4.66 8.47 -20.62
C ASP A 229 -5.25 9.86 -20.26
N PRO A 230 -5.34 10.27 -18.97
CA PRO A 230 -5.75 11.61 -18.55
C PRO A 230 -4.87 12.74 -19.12
N ARG A 231 -3.55 12.56 -19.14
CA ARG A 231 -2.62 13.56 -19.71
C ARG A 231 -2.71 13.62 -21.22
N LEU A 232 -2.87 12.48 -21.90
CA LEU A 232 -3.14 12.45 -23.35
C LEU A 232 -4.45 13.18 -23.68
N ARG A 233 -5.51 13.04 -22.86
CA ARG A 233 -6.75 13.82 -23.01
C ARG A 233 -6.52 15.32 -22.83
N THR A 234 -5.61 15.71 -21.94
CA THR A 234 -5.20 17.12 -21.80
C THR A 234 -4.52 17.61 -23.08
N LEU A 235 -3.61 16.84 -23.69
CA LEU A 235 -3.01 17.20 -24.98
C LEU A 235 -4.07 17.31 -26.10
N VAL A 236 -5.08 16.43 -26.10
CA VAL A 236 -6.23 16.56 -27.02
C VAL A 236 -7.05 17.83 -26.75
N SER A 237 -7.23 18.23 -25.49
CA SER A 237 -7.92 19.48 -25.16
C SER A 237 -7.15 20.71 -25.64
N ILE A 238 -5.80 20.68 -25.59
CA ILE A 238 -4.95 21.71 -26.20
C ILE A 238 -5.21 21.82 -27.70
N GLU A 239 -5.33 20.70 -28.44
CA GLU A 239 -5.65 20.74 -29.87
C GLU A 239 -6.96 21.48 -30.14
N ARG A 240 -8.00 21.17 -29.34
CA ARG A 240 -9.31 21.83 -29.45
C ARG A 240 -9.20 23.33 -29.14
N ASN A 241 -8.41 23.69 -28.13
CA ASN A 241 -8.16 25.07 -27.74
C ASN A 241 -7.36 25.83 -28.81
N MET A 242 -6.40 25.17 -29.47
CA MET A 242 -5.68 25.72 -30.63
C MET A 242 -6.65 26.03 -31.77
N ALA A 243 -7.58 25.12 -32.07
CA ALA A 243 -8.59 25.33 -33.11
C ALA A 243 -9.46 26.56 -32.82
N GLN A 244 -9.89 26.73 -31.57
CA GLN A 244 -10.68 27.90 -31.15
C GLN A 244 -9.87 29.19 -31.21
N TYR A 245 -8.62 29.15 -30.74
CA TYR A 245 -7.71 30.29 -30.76
C TYR A 245 -7.40 30.76 -32.18
N PHE A 246 -7.05 29.87 -33.11
CA PHE A 246 -6.79 30.26 -34.50
C PHE A 246 -8.02 30.82 -35.23
N ASN A 247 -9.23 30.46 -34.80
CA ASN A 247 -10.47 31.02 -35.35
C ASN A 247 -10.76 32.43 -34.82
N ALA A 248 -10.50 32.69 -33.53
CA ALA A 248 -10.77 33.99 -32.90
C ALA A 248 -9.74 34.33 -31.79
N PRO A 249 -8.52 34.79 -32.16
CA PRO A 249 -7.43 34.99 -31.21
C PRO A 249 -7.75 35.98 -30.08
N ASP A 250 -8.42 37.09 -30.40
CA ASP A 250 -8.72 38.17 -29.44
C ASP A 250 -9.85 37.83 -28.45
N ARG A 251 -10.63 36.78 -28.74
CA ARG A 251 -11.79 36.37 -27.93
C ARG A 251 -11.57 35.06 -27.19
N PHE A 252 -10.51 34.33 -27.52
CA PHE A 252 -10.23 33.05 -26.90
C PHE A 252 -9.86 33.23 -25.42
N LYS A 253 -10.52 32.46 -24.57
CA LYS A 253 -10.22 32.35 -23.14
C LYS A 253 -10.30 30.87 -22.77
N ALA A 254 -9.20 30.33 -22.25
CA ALA A 254 -9.16 28.96 -21.78
C ALA A 254 -10.14 28.77 -20.61
N SER A 255 -10.75 27.59 -20.53
CA SER A 255 -11.56 27.20 -19.38
C SER A 255 -10.69 27.04 -18.13
N LEU A 256 -11.27 27.15 -16.94
CA LEU A 256 -10.54 26.93 -15.68
C LEU A 256 -9.93 25.51 -15.64
N SER A 257 -10.70 24.51 -16.08
CA SER A 257 -10.25 23.12 -16.16
C SER A 257 -9.10 22.92 -17.12
N ASP A 258 -9.11 23.57 -18.29
CA ASP A 258 -7.98 23.47 -19.23
C ASP A 258 -6.73 24.14 -18.65
N LEU A 259 -6.87 25.27 -17.95
CA LEU A 259 -5.74 25.92 -17.28
C LEU A 259 -5.18 25.06 -16.14
N ALA A 260 -6.05 24.47 -15.32
CA ALA A 260 -5.67 23.59 -14.23
C ALA A 260 -4.96 22.33 -14.73
N ASN A 261 -5.44 21.72 -15.82
CA ASN A 261 -4.81 20.56 -16.43
C ASN A 261 -3.40 20.87 -16.97
N ILE A 262 -3.21 22.02 -17.63
CA ILE A 262 -1.87 22.42 -18.09
C ILE A 262 -0.96 22.73 -16.91
N LEU A 263 -1.47 23.39 -15.86
CA LEU A 263 -0.69 23.62 -14.65
C LEU A 263 -0.25 22.32 -14.01
N SER A 264 -1.10 21.29 -13.98
CA SER A 264 -0.74 19.95 -13.50
C SER A 264 0.47 19.38 -14.25
N LEU A 265 0.54 19.56 -15.57
CA LEU A 265 1.69 19.14 -16.37
C LEU A 265 2.93 19.95 -16.02
N CYS A 266 2.82 21.27 -15.91
CA CYS A 266 3.94 22.14 -15.56
C CYS A 266 4.50 21.81 -14.17
N ILE A 267 3.66 21.71 -13.15
CA ILE A 267 4.12 21.44 -11.76
C ILE A 267 4.65 20.02 -11.57
N SER A 268 4.50 19.11 -12.53
CA SER A 268 5.05 17.76 -12.43
C SER A 268 6.50 17.68 -12.95
N GLN A 269 7.03 18.74 -13.56
CA GLN A 269 8.37 18.79 -14.16
C GLN A 269 9.46 19.19 -13.15
N GLU A 270 10.73 18.85 -13.39
CA GLU A 270 11.84 19.14 -12.44
C GLU A 270 12.65 20.39 -12.77
N ASP A 271 12.12 21.29 -13.60
CA ASP A 271 12.83 22.50 -14.03
C ASP A 271 12.54 23.73 -13.15
N ASP A 272 13.36 24.78 -13.32
CA ASP A 272 13.25 26.03 -12.56
C ASP A 272 11.88 26.70 -12.72
N ALA A 273 11.26 26.58 -13.91
CA ALA A 273 9.93 27.15 -14.18
C ALA A 273 8.85 26.40 -13.38
N ALA A 274 8.87 25.06 -13.35
CA ALA A 274 7.97 24.27 -12.53
C ALA A 274 8.12 24.61 -11.03
N GLN A 275 9.36 24.72 -10.54
CA GLN A 275 9.61 25.10 -9.15
C GLN A 275 9.05 26.49 -8.83
N HIS A 276 9.19 27.45 -9.75
CA HIS A 276 8.62 28.78 -9.57
C HIS A 276 7.09 28.75 -9.52
N ILE A 277 6.44 27.98 -10.40
CA ILE A 277 4.97 27.81 -10.42
C ILE A 277 4.47 27.17 -9.11
N ARG A 278 5.14 26.11 -8.62
CA ARG A 278 4.80 25.47 -7.33
C ARG A 278 4.84 26.46 -6.17
N ASN A 279 5.93 27.24 -6.08
CA ASN A 279 6.11 28.26 -5.04
C ASN A 279 5.00 29.32 -5.08
N GLN A 280 4.59 29.76 -6.28
CA GLN A 280 3.51 30.75 -6.42
C GLN A 280 2.12 30.20 -6.07
N LEU A 281 1.87 28.93 -6.38
CA LEU A 281 0.61 28.26 -6.04
C LEU A 281 0.56 27.83 -4.56
N ASN A 282 1.64 28.02 -3.80
CA ASN A 282 1.83 27.45 -2.46
C ASN A 282 1.55 25.94 -2.41
N ILE A 283 1.78 25.25 -3.53
CA ILE A 283 1.80 23.80 -3.59
C ILE A 283 3.20 23.44 -3.10
N GLY A 284 3.29 23.04 -1.82
CA GLY A 284 4.56 22.63 -1.22
C GLY A 284 5.10 21.33 -1.85
N ASP A 285 5.84 20.55 -1.07
CA ASP A 285 6.30 19.22 -1.49
C ASP A 285 5.14 18.21 -1.69
N ASP A 286 3.89 18.62 -1.49
CA ASP A 286 2.68 17.78 -1.57
C ASP A 286 2.41 17.24 -2.99
N HIS A 287 2.92 17.92 -4.04
CA HIS A 287 2.79 17.46 -5.42
C HIS A 287 4.08 16.80 -5.91
N LEU A 288 3.99 15.52 -6.24
CA LEU A 288 5.14 14.74 -6.70
C LEU A 288 5.52 15.06 -8.15
N THR A 289 6.83 15.04 -8.41
CA THR A 289 7.38 15.17 -9.78
C THR A 289 7.21 13.88 -10.57
N ASP A 290 7.26 13.95 -11.90
CA ASP A 290 7.16 12.76 -12.75
C ASP A 290 8.27 11.73 -12.47
N THR A 291 9.48 12.19 -12.16
CA THR A 291 10.59 11.33 -11.71
C THR A 291 10.23 10.59 -10.42
N GLN A 292 9.64 11.29 -9.44
CA GLN A 292 9.19 10.68 -8.19
C GLN A 292 8.03 9.70 -8.43
N LEU A 293 7.07 10.06 -9.27
CA LEU A 293 5.96 9.17 -9.66
C LEU A 293 6.47 7.89 -10.31
N GLN A 294 7.50 7.97 -11.16
CA GLN A 294 8.11 6.80 -11.78
C GLN A 294 8.81 5.88 -10.77
N VAL A 295 9.38 6.43 -9.70
CA VAL A 295 9.95 5.64 -8.60
C VAL A 295 8.85 4.95 -7.80
N PHE A 296 7.76 5.66 -7.49
CA PHE A 296 6.64 5.09 -6.73
C PHE A 296 5.80 4.11 -7.55
N SER A 297 5.70 4.26 -8.87
CA SER A 297 4.92 3.34 -9.73
C SER A 297 5.47 1.91 -9.69
N ARG A 298 6.80 1.75 -9.58
CA ARG A 298 7.45 0.43 -9.40
C ARG A 298 6.99 -0.29 -8.14
N HIS A 299 6.61 0.47 -7.11
CA HIS A 299 6.08 -0.09 -5.87
C HIS A 299 4.60 -0.42 -5.97
N LEU A 300 3.81 0.42 -6.65
CA LEU A 300 2.38 0.16 -6.88
C LEU A 300 2.12 -1.08 -7.75
N TYR A 301 2.92 -1.26 -8.79
CA TYR A 301 2.82 -2.41 -9.71
C TYR A 301 3.75 -3.57 -9.31
N GLY A 302 4.38 -3.48 -8.15
CA GLY A 302 5.13 -4.57 -7.55
C GLY A 302 4.21 -5.71 -7.06
N PRO A 303 4.81 -6.81 -6.61
CA PRO A 303 4.06 -7.90 -5.99
C PRO A 303 3.42 -7.43 -4.67
N ASP A 304 2.21 -7.91 -4.42
CA ASP A 304 1.50 -7.67 -3.17
C ASP A 304 2.11 -8.48 -2.00
N PHE A 305 1.69 -8.12 -0.79
CA PHE A 305 2.14 -8.75 0.45
C PHE A 305 1.82 -10.24 0.44
N ASP A 306 0.62 -10.64 0.01
CA ASP A 306 0.21 -12.05 -0.04
C ASP A 306 1.16 -12.86 -0.94
N THR A 307 1.51 -12.33 -2.12
CA THR A 307 2.46 -12.96 -3.04
C THR A 307 3.86 -13.04 -2.42
N MET A 308 4.34 -11.95 -1.81
CA MET A 308 5.66 -11.93 -1.17
C MET A 308 5.76 -12.86 0.03
N HIS A 309 4.72 -12.93 0.85
CA HIS A 309 4.60 -13.86 1.97
C HIS A 309 4.61 -15.31 1.48
N THR A 310 3.81 -15.65 0.47
CA THR A 310 3.78 -17.00 -0.12
C THR A 310 5.15 -17.40 -0.69
N ILE A 311 5.83 -16.49 -1.39
CA ILE A 311 7.19 -16.73 -1.90
C ILE A 311 8.16 -16.95 -0.74
N SER A 312 8.09 -16.12 0.30
CA SER A 312 8.92 -16.24 1.50
C SER A 312 8.75 -17.59 2.18
N GLU A 313 7.51 -18.03 2.41
CA GLU A 313 7.20 -19.33 3.01
C GLU A 313 7.73 -20.50 2.17
N LEU A 314 7.50 -20.48 0.86
CA LEU A 314 7.97 -21.54 -0.05
C LEU A 314 9.50 -21.61 -0.09
N VAL A 315 10.17 -20.45 -0.20
CA VAL A 315 11.63 -20.36 -0.21
C VAL A 315 12.22 -20.83 1.12
N THR A 316 11.62 -20.45 2.24
CA THR A 316 12.04 -20.83 3.59
C THR A 316 11.86 -22.33 3.82
N SER A 317 10.74 -22.90 3.39
CA SER A 317 10.48 -24.35 3.43
C SER A 317 11.49 -25.14 2.60
N GLU A 318 11.75 -24.73 1.36
CA GLU A 318 12.75 -25.36 0.50
C GLU A 318 14.16 -25.27 1.10
N MET A 319 14.53 -24.12 1.69
CA MET A 319 15.80 -23.98 2.40
C MET A 319 15.89 -24.89 3.62
N ALA A 320 14.82 -25.03 4.40
CA ALA A 320 14.78 -25.93 5.56
C ALA A 320 14.94 -27.40 5.12
N GLN A 321 14.36 -27.79 3.98
CA GLN A 321 14.57 -29.12 3.40
C GLN A 321 16.03 -29.33 2.99
N ILE A 322 16.62 -28.38 2.24
CA ILE A 322 18.03 -28.42 1.84
C ILE A 322 18.95 -28.51 3.05
N ARG A 323 18.64 -27.75 4.10
CA ARG A 323 19.36 -27.76 5.38
C ARG A 323 19.35 -29.14 6.03
N ASN A 324 18.16 -29.75 6.16
CA ASN A 324 18.00 -31.09 6.73
C ASN A 324 18.68 -32.16 5.85
N ASP A 325 18.60 -32.01 4.53
CA ASP A 325 19.29 -32.89 3.56
C ASP A 325 20.81 -32.83 3.76
N ILE A 326 21.37 -31.64 3.97
CA ILE A 326 22.80 -31.47 4.28
C ILE A 326 23.12 -32.11 5.63
N GLU A 327 22.42 -31.75 6.70
CA GLU A 327 22.69 -32.27 8.05
C GLU A 327 22.67 -33.80 8.12
N TYR A 328 21.68 -34.44 7.46
CA TYR A 328 21.53 -35.89 7.49
C TYR A 328 22.53 -36.62 6.58
N ASN A 329 22.81 -36.08 5.38
CA ASN A 329 23.59 -36.78 4.37
C ASN A 329 25.05 -36.36 4.33
N TYR A 330 25.49 -35.33 5.08
CA TYR A 330 26.85 -34.77 4.95
C TYR A 330 27.96 -35.82 5.05
N GLN A 331 27.84 -36.76 6.00
CA GLN A 331 28.85 -37.79 6.22
C GLN A 331 28.83 -38.91 5.17
N ASN A 332 27.73 -39.09 4.43
CA ASN A 332 27.50 -40.18 3.48
C ASN A 332 26.87 -39.69 2.16
N MET A 333 27.32 -38.55 1.64
CA MET A 333 26.71 -37.92 0.46
C MET A 333 27.01 -38.74 -0.81
N THR A 334 25.98 -39.28 -1.45
CA THR A 334 26.12 -39.93 -2.77
C THR A 334 26.24 -38.89 -3.88
N ALA A 335 26.89 -39.24 -4.99
CA ALA A 335 27.03 -38.34 -6.14
C ALA A 335 25.67 -37.86 -6.69
N GLU A 336 24.64 -38.72 -6.63
CA GLU A 336 23.28 -38.38 -7.04
C GLU A 336 22.64 -37.34 -6.10
N LYS A 337 22.82 -37.50 -4.77
CA LYS A 337 22.33 -36.53 -3.79
C LYS A 337 23.06 -35.19 -3.86
N THR A 338 24.36 -35.19 -4.13
CA THR A 338 25.13 -33.96 -4.36
C THR A 338 24.59 -33.19 -5.57
N LEU A 339 24.25 -33.89 -6.65
CA LEU A 339 23.67 -33.28 -7.85
C LEU A 339 22.27 -32.70 -7.58
N GLU A 340 21.43 -33.43 -6.85
CA GLU A 340 20.09 -32.97 -6.43
C GLU A 340 20.20 -31.69 -5.60
N LEU A 341 21.04 -31.68 -4.57
CA LEU A 341 21.27 -30.52 -3.70
C LEU A 341 21.79 -29.32 -4.50
N GLN A 342 22.71 -29.55 -5.44
CA GLN A 342 23.20 -28.50 -6.32
C GLN A 342 22.08 -27.88 -7.16
N GLN A 343 21.19 -28.70 -7.72
CA GLN A 343 20.06 -28.20 -8.51
C GLN A 343 19.12 -27.38 -7.64
N LYS A 344 18.78 -27.85 -6.43
CA LYS A 344 17.95 -27.11 -5.47
C LYS A 344 18.57 -25.75 -5.12
N LEU A 345 19.86 -25.70 -4.82
CA LEU A 345 20.57 -24.44 -4.51
C LEU A 345 20.62 -23.48 -5.70
N LYS A 346 20.84 -23.97 -6.93
CA LYS A 346 20.80 -23.14 -8.14
C LYS A 346 19.40 -22.58 -8.42
N ASN A 347 18.36 -23.39 -8.22
CA ASN A 347 16.98 -22.95 -8.37
C ASN A 347 16.64 -21.85 -7.36
N LEU A 348 17.01 -22.04 -6.09
CA LEU A 348 16.88 -20.98 -5.08
C LEU A 348 17.64 -19.73 -5.48
N ALA A 349 18.92 -19.84 -5.86
CA ALA A 349 19.71 -18.68 -6.28
C ALA A 349 18.98 -17.88 -7.38
N ASN A 350 18.42 -18.55 -8.39
CA ASN A 350 17.65 -17.89 -9.45
C ASN A 350 16.41 -17.15 -8.91
N ILE A 351 15.71 -17.69 -7.90
CA ILE A 351 14.60 -17.00 -7.23
C ILE A 351 15.12 -15.72 -6.55
N PHE A 352 16.22 -15.79 -5.79
CA PHE A 352 16.83 -14.60 -5.16
C PHE A 352 17.23 -13.54 -6.19
N LYS A 353 17.70 -13.95 -7.37
CA LYS A 353 18.00 -13.02 -8.46
C LYS A 353 16.75 -12.31 -9.00
N VAL A 354 15.64 -13.03 -9.16
CA VAL A 354 14.35 -12.45 -9.59
C VAL A 354 13.84 -11.44 -8.55
N LEU A 355 14.04 -11.72 -7.26
CA LEU A 355 13.68 -10.81 -6.16
C LEU A 355 14.69 -9.67 -5.93
N ASN A 356 15.68 -9.51 -6.82
CA ASN A 356 16.77 -8.52 -6.72
C ASN A 356 17.67 -8.66 -5.47
N LEU A 357 17.70 -9.84 -4.82
CA LEU A 357 18.58 -10.16 -3.70
C LEU A 357 19.92 -10.71 -4.21
N ASN A 358 20.72 -9.81 -4.80
CA ASN A 358 21.94 -10.17 -5.55
C ASN A 358 23.04 -10.82 -4.69
N GLU A 359 23.18 -10.42 -3.43
CA GLU A 359 24.19 -11.00 -2.53
C GLU A 359 23.89 -12.48 -2.26
N ALA A 360 22.66 -12.80 -1.83
CA ALA A 360 22.21 -14.16 -1.61
C ALA A 360 22.27 -15.01 -2.89
N PHE A 361 21.95 -14.44 -4.06
CA PHE A 361 22.13 -15.11 -5.36
C PHE A 361 23.60 -15.53 -5.58
N ASN A 362 24.54 -14.61 -5.39
CA ASN A 362 25.95 -14.86 -5.63
C ASN A 362 26.51 -15.89 -4.64
N ASP A 363 26.12 -15.79 -3.36
CA ASP A 363 26.57 -16.71 -2.32
C ASP A 363 26.04 -18.13 -2.54
N LEU A 364 24.74 -18.30 -2.76
CA LEU A 364 24.15 -19.62 -3.06
C LEU A 364 24.70 -20.22 -4.36
N SER A 365 24.90 -19.41 -5.40
CA SER A 365 25.48 -19.87 -6.66
C SER A 365 26.92 -20.35 -6.48
N ARG A 366 27.72 -19.63 -5.68
CA ARG A 366 29.08 -20.01 -5.33
C ARG A 366 29.10 -21.33 -4.57
N GLN A 367 28.27 -21.48 -3.53
CA GLN A 367 28.18 -22.72 -2.77
C GLN A 367 27.73 -23.91 -3.62
N ALA A 368 26.77 -23.70 -4.52
CA ALA A 368 26.32 -24.73 -5.45
C ALA A 368 27.43 -25.19 -6.41
N SER A 369 28.31 -24.29 -6.85
CA SER A 369 29.47 -24.64 -7.68
C SER A 369 30.56 -25.39 -6.90
N LEU A 370 30.76 -25.06 -5.62
CA LEU A 370 31.74 -25.73 -4.76
C LEU A 370 31.37 -27.20 -4.48
N LEU A 371 30.07 -27.54 -4.50
CA LEU A 371 29.60 -28.93 -4.40
C LEU A 371 30.11 -29.85 -5.52
N ASN A 372 30.64 -29.32 -6.64
CA ASN A 372 31.24 -30.13 -7.69
C ASN A 372 32.61 -30.71 -7.30
N ASP A 373 33.26 -30.15 -6.29
CA ASP A 373 34.63 -30.51 -5.94
C ASP A 373 34.65 -31.56 -4.81
N ALA A 374 35.05 -32.78 -5.15
CA ALA A 374 35.06 -33.90 -4.22
C ALA A 374 36.07 -33.75 -3.08
N GLU A 375 37.04 -32.83 -3.19
CA GLU A 375 37.95 -32.49 -2.08
C GLU A 375 37.31 -31.51 -1.09
N VAL A 376 36.45 -30.60 -1.55
CA VAL A 376 35.75 -29.63 -0.69
C VAL A 376 34.71 -30.31 0.21
N LEU A 377 34.09 -31.39 -0.25
CA LEU A 377 33.19 -32.22 0.55
C LEU A 377 33.88 -32.94 1.73
N LYS A 378 35.21 -33.01 1.74
CA LYS A 378 36.00 -33.60 2.84
C LYS A 378 36.40 -32.57 3.90
N ASP A 379 36.20 -31.29 3.63
CA ASP A 379 36.48 -30.22 4.59
C ASP A 379 35.35 -30.16 5.64
N GLU A 380 35.68 -30.35 6.92
CA GLU A 380 34.71 -30.24 8.01
C GLU A 380 34.10 -28.83 8.11
N GLY A 381 34.80 -27.80 7.61
CA GLY A 381 34.32 -26.42 7.60
C GLY A 381 33.30 -26.08 6.51
N PHE A 382 33.21 -26.87 5.44
CA PHE A 382 32.36 -26.56 4.30
C PHE A 382 30.86 -26.67 4.63
N ALA A 383 30.43 -27.73 5.32
CA ALA A 383 29.07 -27.85 5.86
C ALA A 383 28.65 -26.61 6.64
N GLN A 384 29.51 -26.13 7.53
CA GLN A 384 29.23 -24.97 8.35
C GLN A 384 29.12 -23.69 7.51
N GLN A 385 29.97 -23.52 6.50
CA GLN A 385 29.89 -22.38 5.58
C GLN A 385 28.62 -22.40 4.73
N LEU A 386 28.25 -23.58 4.20
CA LEU A 386 27.02 -23.77 3.44
C LEU A 386 25.79 -23.50 4.32
N MET A 387 25.79 -23.99 5.56
CA MET A 387 24.75 -23.73 6.55
C MET A 387 24.60 -22.24 6.85
N ASN A 388 25.71 -21.54 7.09
CA ASN A 388 25.72 -20.10 7.32
C ASN A 388 25.21 -19.33 6.10
N CYS A 389 25.55 -19.78 4.88
CA CYS A 389 25.05 -19.19 3.64
C CYS A 389 23.52 -19.34 3.52
N ILE A 390 22.98 -20.53 3.81
CA ILE A 390 21.53 -20.78 3.79
C ILE A 390 20.83 -19.89 4.83
N LEU A 391 21.35 -19.82 6.06
CA LEU A 391 20.80 -18.95 7.11
C LEU A 391 20.84 -17.45 6.73
N SER A 392 21.91 -17.00 6.07
CA SER A 392 22.00 -15.63 5.56
C SER A 392 20.95 -15.35 4.48
N ALA A 393 20.71 -16.32 3.59
CA ALA A 393 19.68 -16.21 2.55
C ALA A 393 18.26 -16.24 3.14
N MET A 394 17.99 -17.09 4.15
CA MET A 394 16.74 -17.10 4.92
C MET A 394 16.48 -15.74 5.59
N ASN A 395 17.50 -15.15 6.20
CA ASN A 395 17.35 -13.80 6.78
C ASN A 395 17.09 -12.74 5.70
N SER A 396 17.72 -12.85 4.52
CA SER A 396 17.52 -11.90 3.42
C SER A 396 16.08 -11.91 2.89
N ILE A 397 15.47 -13.09 2.76
CA ILE A 397 14.06 -13.21 2.35
C ILE A 397 13.11 -12.70 3.44
N GLY A 398 13.39 -13.00 4.73
CA GLY A 398 12.60 -12.47 5.85
C GLY A 398 12.67 -10.94 5.95
N VAL A 399 13.84 -10.32 5.72
CA VAL A 399 13.96 -8.86 5.62
C VAL A 399 13.14 -8.30 4.46
N LEU A 400 13.16 -8.96 3.30
CA LEU A 400 12.38 -8.54 2.14
C LEU A 400 10.87 -8.56 2.44
N GLU A 401 10.37 -9.65 3.02
CA GLU A 401 8.97 -9.78 3.43
C GLU A 401 8.57 -8.67 4.43
N ARG A 402 9.43 -8.38 5.41
CA ARG A 402 9.21 -7.26 6.34
C ARG A 402 9.15 -5.92 5.61
N HIS A 403 9.97 -5.67 4.60
CA HIS A 403 9.86 -4.44 3.80
C HIS A 403 8.55 -4.32 3.00
N HIS A 404 7.81 -5.41 2.82
CA HIS A 404 6.45 -5.45 2.27
C HIS A 404 5.34 -5.40 3.34
N THR A 405 5.70 -5.31 4.62
CA THR A 405 4.77 -5.09 5.73
C THR A 405 4.81 -3.63 6.16
N SER A 406 3.67 -3.00 6.46
CA SER A 406 3.64 -1.63 6.99
C SER A 406 4.48 -1.52 8.27
N SER A 407 5.29 -0.47 8.39
CA SER A 407 6.14 -0.21 9.56
C SER A 407 5.34 -0.17 10.88
N ARG A 408 4.06 0.21 10.82
CA ARG A 408 3.14 0.28 11.96
C ARG A 408 2.67 -1.07 12.48
N LEU A 409 2.84 -2.12 11.68
CA LEU A 409 2.46 -3.50 12.01
C LEU A 409 3.67 -4.33 12.42
N GLN A 410 4.88 -3.82 12.19
CA GLN A 410 6.11 -4.53 12.51
C GLN A 410 6.46 -4.37 13.98
N LEU A 411 6.76 -5.49 14.64
CA LEU A 411 7.36 -5.47 15.96
C LEU A 411 8.78 -4.92 15.88
N ARG A 412 9.13 -4.00 16.79
CA ARG A 412 10.45 -3.37 16.82
C ARG A 412 11.52 -4.40 17.18
N VAL A 413 12.53 -4.52 16.32
CA VAL A 413 13.69 -5.38 16.56
C VAL A 413 14.79 -4.54 17.19
N ASN A 414 15.00 -4.70 18.49
CA ASN A 414 16.03 -3.96 19.23
C ASN A 414 17.42 -4.58 19.09
N ASN A 415 17.52 -5.86 18.70
CA ASN A 415 18.77 -6.60 18.62
C ASN A 415 18.94 -7.26 17.25
N MET A 416 19.76 -6.68 16.40
CA MET A 416 20.05 -7.17 15.04
C MET A 416 20.93 -8.44 15.02
N ASN A 417 21.43 -8.91 16.18
CA ASN A 417 22.22 -10.14 16.27
C ASN A 417 21.35 -11.41 16.34
N ILE A 418 20.03 -11.27 16.46
CA ILE A 418 19.09 -12.40 16.46
C ILE A 418 18.55 -12.56 15.05
N SER A 419 18.52 -13.81 14.56
CA SER A 419 17.88 -14.14 13.29
C SER A 419 16.42 -13.70 13.33
N LEU A 420 15.97 -12.91 12.35
CA LEU A 420 14.62 -12.35 12.33
C LEU A 420 13.54 -13.44 12.36
N ASP A 421 13.79 -14.53 11.65
CA ASP A 421 12.94 -15.72 11.60
C ASP A 421 12.64 -16.29 13.00
N ARG A 422 13.67 -16.47 13.83
CA ARG A 422 13.51 -16.94 15.22
C ARG A 422 12.78 -15.95 16.12
N LEU A 423 12.91 -14.66 15.82
CA LEU A 423 12.22 -13.62 16.57
C LEU A 423 10.73 -13.63 16.23
N ASP A 424 10.39 -13.77 14.95
CA ASP A 424 9.01 -13.81 14.49
C ASP A 424 8.32 -15.11 14.96
N GLU A 425 8.99 -16.27 14.92
CA GLU A 425 8.51 -17.52 15.56
C GLU A 425 8.26 -17.34 17.07
N ALA A 426 9.19 -16.70 17.78
CA ALA A 426 9.04 -16.47 19.22
C ALA A 426 7.87 -15.52 19.53
N HIS A 427 7.66 -14.50 18.70
CA HIS A 427 6.50 -13.62 18.82
C HIS A 427 5.19 -14.36 18.57
N GLU A 428 5.13 -15.19 17.53
CA GLU A 428 3.94 -15.96 17.21
C GLU A 428 3.59 -16.94 18.36
N ALA A 429 4.59 -17.67 18.87
CA ALA A 429 4.43 -18.55 20.02
C ALA A 429 3.94 -17.78 21.26
N LEU A 430 4.53 -16.61 21.55
CA LEU A 430 4.10 -15.75 22.66
C LEU A 430 2.65 -15.28 22.51
N LEU A 431 2.25 -14.84 21.31
CA LEU A 431 0.88 -14.38 21.04
C LEU A 431 -0.13 -15.54 21.17
N ASN A 432 0.24 -16.74 20.73
CA ASN A 432 -0.60 -17.93 20.85
C ASN A 432 -0.78 -18.38 22.30
N GLU A 433 0.30 -18.42 23.08
CA GLU A 433 0.24 -18.76 24.49
C GLU A 433 -0.51 -17.68 25.29
N ALA A 434 -0.21 -16.40 25.06
CA ALA A 434 -0.88 -15.30 25.75
C ALA A 434 -2.39 -15.28 25.48
N LYS A 435 -2.82 -15.53 24.22
CA LYS A 435 -4.25 -15.65 23.87
C LYS A 435 -4.92 -16.79 24.63
N THR A 436 -4.27 -17.96 24.68
CA THR A 436 -4.77 -19.12 25.41
C THR A 436 -4.93 -18.82 26.90
N GLN A 437 -3.95 -18.14 27.50
CA GLN A 437 -4.00 -17.73 28.92
C GLN A 437 -5.09 -16.68 29.18
N VAL A 438 -5.29 -15.72 28.27
CA VAL A 438 -6.36 -14.70 28.37
C VAL A 438 -7.74 -15.36 28.32
N ASP A 439 -7.95 -16.27 27.36
CA ASP A 439 -9.23 -16.99 27.21
C ASP A 439 -9.52 -17.85 28.45
N LEU A 440 -8.52 -18.58 28.95
CA LEU A 440 -8.63 -19.40 30.16
C LEU A 440 -8.94 -18.54 31.39
N SER A 441 -8.21 -17.44 31.59
CA SER A 441 -8.41 -16.54 32.73
C SER A 441 -9.80 -15.90 32.71
N SER A 442 -10.27 -15.49 31.53
CA SER A 442 -11.60 -14.92 31.33
C SER A 442 -12.70 -15.93 31.65
N GLN A 443 -12.56 -17.18 31.19
CA GLN A 443 -13.52 -18.26 31.51
C GLN A 443 -13.60 -18.54 33.01
N ILE A 444 -12.46 -18.60 33.71
CA ILE A 444 -12.40 -18.82 35.16
C ILE A 444 -13.09 -17.68 35.92
N LEU A 445 -12.85 -16.42 35.53
CA LEU A 445 -13.48 -15.26 36.16
C LEU A 445 -15.00 -15.24 35.94
N VAL A 446 -15.46 -15.58 34.74
CA VAL A 446 -16.89 -15.71 34.44
C VAL A 446 -17.53 -16.85 35.24
N GLN A 447 -16.82 -17.97 35.41
CA GLN A 447 -17.30 -19.07 36.24
C GLN A 447 -17.36 -18.68 37.73
N TYR A 448 -16.36 -17.96 38.24
CA TYR A 448 -16.39 -17.42 39.59
C TYR A 448 -17.60 -16.51 39.83
N ALA A 449 -18.00 -15.70 38.85
CA ALA A 449 -19.20 -14.87 38.94
C ALA A 449 -20.49 -15.67 39.21
N GLN A 450 -20.53 -16.93 38.80
CA GLN A 450 -21.67 -17.83 38.98
C GLN A 450 -21.56 -18.63 40.29
N ASP A 451 -20.38 -19.19 40.57
CA ASP A 451 -20.18 -20.18 41.64
C ASP A 451 -19.64 -19.57 42.95
N ASN A 452 -19.11 -18.33 42.92
CA ASN A 452 -18.42 -17.64 44.02
C ASN A 452 -17.33 -18.48 44.72
N ASN A 453 -16.74 -19.44 44.02
CA ASN A 453 -15.73 -20.33 44.57
C ASN A 453 -14.32 -19.70 44.47
N LEU A 454 -13.82 -19.15 45.57
CA LEU A 454 -12.50 -18.52 45.64
C LEU A 454 -11.34 -19.46 45.28
N ALA A 455 -11.48 -20.77 45.48
CA ALA A 455 -10.44 -21.74 45.10
C ALA A 455 -10.23 -21.82 43.59
N ALA A 456 -11.24 -21.46 42.78
CA ALA A 456 -11.10 -21.44 41.32
C ALA A 456 -10.23 -20.27 40.83
N VAL A 457 -10.08 -19.21 41.63
CA VAL A 457 -9.42 -17.94 41.25
C VAL A 457 -7.98 -17.88 41.77
N GLU A 458 -7.52 -18.88 42.52
CA GLU A 458 -6.20 -18.88 43.19
C GLU A 458 -5.03 -18.64 42.23
N ASN A 459 -5.11 -19.17 41.01
CA ASN A 459 -4.05 -19.02 39.99
C ASN A 459 -4.17 -17.75 39.15
N ILE A 460 -5.29 -17.02 39.21
CA ILE A 460 -5.55 -15.86 38.36
C ILE A 460 -4.53 -14.73 38.55
N PRO A 461 -4.11 -14.35 39.78
CA PRO A 461 -3.06 -13.34 39.94
C PRO A 461 -1.76 -13.68 39.21
N THR A 462 -1.36 -14.96 39.21
CA THR A 462 -0.17 -15.43 38.50
C THR A 462 -0.36 -15.32 36.99
N GLN A 463 -1.50 -15.79 36.47
CA GLN A 463 -1.83 -15.70 35.04
C GLN A 463 -1.89 -14.24 34.55
N LEU A 464 -2.50 -13.34 35.31
CA LEU A 464 -2.54 -11.91 34.97
C LEU A 464 -1.14 -11.29 34.94
N ARG A 465 -0.24 -11.70 35.84
CA ARG A 465 1.17 -11.25 35.81
C ARG A 465 1.94 -11.82 34.62
N GLU A 466 1.68 -13.07 34.23
CA GLU A 466 2.27 -13.69 33.03
C GLU A 466 1.81 -12.99 31.75
N ILE A 467 0.50 -12.75 31.62
CA ILE A 467 -0.07 -11.97 30.50
C ILE A 467 0.52 -10.55 30.51
N GLY A 468 0.62 -9.91 31.67
CA GLY A 468 1.28 -8.60 31.83
C GLY A 468 2.76 -8.61 31.41
N GLY A 469 3.47 -9.70 31.68
CA GLY A 469 4.84 -9.91 31.20
C GLY A 469 4.93 -10.02 29.68
N ALA A 470 4.00 -10.74 29.05
CA ALA A 470 3.90 -10.82 27.60
C ALA A 470 3.62 -9.44 26.97
N LEU A 471 2.71 -8.65 27.55
CA LEU A 471 2.43 -7.27 27.12
C LEU A 471 3.65 -6.37 27.23
N LEU A 472 4.42 -6.49 28.31
CA LEU A 472 5.66 -5.72 28.47
C LEU A 472 6.69 -6.09 27.38
N PHE A 473 6.80 -7.37 27.05
CA PHE A 473 7.65 -7.85 25.96
C PHE A 473 7.24 -7.26 24.60
N LEU A 474 5.93 -7.08 24.39
CA LEU A 474 5.35 -6.43 23.22
C LEU A 474 5.36 -4.89 23.29
N ASN A 475 6.09 -4.30 24.25
CA ASN A 475 6.19 -2.86 24.51
C ASN A 475 4.87 -2.16 24.90
N ALA A 476 3.92 -2.88 25.51
CA ALA A 476 2.67 -2.32 26.04
C ALA A 476 2.73 -2.14 27.57
N GLU A 477 3.51 -1.15 28.02
CA GLU A 477 3.68 -0.83 29.46
C GLU A 477 2.35 -0.49 30.16
N ALA A 478 1.43 0.19 29.45
CA ALA A 478 0.11 0.53 29.95
C ALA A 478 -0.73 -0.73 30.27
N GLY A 479 -0.75 -1.70 29.36
CA GLY A 479 -1.45 -2.98 29.55
C GLY A 479 -0.84 -3.78 30.70
N GLN A 480 0.49 -3.82 30.79
CA GLN A 480 1.17 -4.48 31.92
C GLN A 480 0.82 -3.84 33.27
N THR A 481 0.77 -2.51 33.34
CA THR A 481 0.43 -1.79 34.58
C THR A 481 -1.00 -2.09 35.01
N ALA A 482 -1.94 -2.13 34.06
CA ALA A 482 -3.34 -2.43 34.33
C ALA A 482 -3.53 -3.86 34.85
N LEU A 483 -2.93 -4.86 34.18
CA LEU A 483 -3.02 -6.26 34.61
C LEU A 483 -2.31 -6.53 35.94
N ARG A 484 -1.15 -5.91 36.18
CA ARG A 484 -0.47 -6.05 37.47
C ARG A 484 -1.33 -5.52 38.61
N THR A 485 -1.98 -4.39 38.39
CA THR A 485 -2.90 -3.80 39.36
C THR A 485 -4.10 -4.72 39.63
N ALA A 486 -4.68 -5.31 38.59
CA ALA A 486 -5.78 -6.28 38.74
C ALA A 486 -5.33 -7.56 39.47
N ALA A 487 -4.13 -8.06 39.17
CA ALA A 487 -3.52 -9.21 39.85
C ALA A 487 -3.33 -8.95 41.35
N ASP A 488 -2.79 -7.78 41.71
CA ASP A 488 -2.55 -7.40 43.11
C ASP A 488 -3.88 -7.27 43.88
N PHE A 489 -4.92 -6.72 43.25
CA PHE A 489 -6.26 -6.65 43.83
C PHE A 489 -6.85 -8.04 44.11
N ILE A 490 -6.85 -8.94 43.12
CA ILE A 490 -7.40 -10.30 43.29
C ILE A 490 -6.62 -11.07 44.36
N GLN A 491 -5.29 -10.93 44.38
CA GLN A 491 -4.45 -11.55 45.39
C GLN A 491 -4.82 -11.08 46.81
N GLN A 492 -5.01 -9.77 47.00
CA GLN A 492 -5.44 -9.22 48.30
C GLN A 492 -6.82 -9.74 48.72
N GLN A 493 -7.77 -9.90 47.80
CA GLN A 493 -9.10 -10.45 48.09
C GLN A 493 -9.02 -11.94 48.49
N ILE A 494 -8.18 -12.74 47.83
CA ILE A 494 -7.93 -14.13 48.21
C ILE A 494 -7.32 -14.21 49.62
N GLU A 495 -6.30 -13.40 49.91
CA GLU A 495 -5.60 -13.38 51.20
C GLU A 495 -6.52 -12.96 52.36
N THR A 496 -7.41 -12.00 52.11
CA THR A 496 -8.39 -11.53 53.09
C THR A 496 -9.65 -12.40 53.16
N SER A 497 -9.77 -13.43 52.31
CA SER A 497 -10.99 -14.22 52.12
C SER A 497 -12.22 -13.34 51.81
N GLY A 498 -11.99 -12.20 51.14
CA GLY A 498 -13.02 -11.25 50.73
C GLY A 498 -13.76 -11.74 49.48
N SER A 499 -15.06 -11.43 49.40
CA SER A 499 -15.83 -11.66 48.17
C SER A 499 -15.49 -10.59 47.13
N ILE A 500 -15.19 -11.00 45.90
CA ILE A 500 -15.00 -10.06 44.80
C ILE A 500 -16.37 -9.64 44.27
N ASN A 501 -16.72 -8.36 44.43
CA ASN A 501 -17.98 -7.83 43.87
C ASN A 501 -17.97 -7.89 42.33
N LEU A 502 -19.16 -8.00 41.74
CA LEU A 502 -19.37 -8.09 40.29
C LEU A 502 -18.80 -6.87 39.54
N GLU A 503 -18.84 -5.67 40.11
CA GLU A 503 -18.20 -4.48 39.52
C GLU A 503 -16.67 -4.62 39.44
N HIS A 504 -16.02 -5.12 40.50
CA HIS A 504 -14.56 -5.32 40.51
C HIS A 504 -14.14 -6.47 39.57
N LEU A 505 -14.98 -7.50 39.45
CA LEU A 505 -14.79 -8.56 38.48
C LEU A 505 -14.85 -7.99 37.05
N ASN A 506 -15.85 -7.16 36.74
CA ASN A 506 -15.95 -6.49 35.44
C ASN A 506 -14.72 -5.62 35.16
N HIS A 507 -14.23 -4.86 36.15
CA HIS A 507 -13.00 -4.08 35.99
C HIS A 507 -11.77 -4.95 35.72
N THR A 508 -11.70 -6.16 36.26
CA THR A 508 -10.65 -7.13 35.92
C THR A 508 -10.83 -7.64 34.49
N LEU A 509 -12.06 -8.01 34.11
CA LEU A 509 -12.37 -8.47 32.75
C LEU A 509 -12.09 -7.39 31.70
N ASP A 510 -12.32 -6.10 32.00
CA ASP A 510 -11.96 -4.98 31.12
C ASP A 510 -10.44 -4.94 30.85
N THR A 511 -9.62 -5.23 31.87
CA THR A 511 -8.15 -5.28 31.70
C THR A 511 -7.71 -6.44 30.83
N LEU A 512 -8.36 -7.61 30.98
CA LEU A 512 -8.14 -8.77 30.12
C LEU A 512 -8.63 -8.53 28.69
N ALA A 513 -9.78 -7.90 28.49
CA ALA A 513 -10.33 -7.59 27.17
C ALA A 513 -9.41 -6.64 26.38
N SER A 514 -8.78 -5.66 27.05
CA SER A 514 -7.77 -4.81 26.40
C SER A 514 -6.51 -5.58 26.00
N ALA A 515 -6.08 -6.55 26.80
CA ALA A 515 -4.96 -7.43 26.45
C ALA A 515 -5.34 -8.32 25.27
N ASP A 516 -6.54 -8.88 25.30
CA ASP A 516 -7.08 -9.75 24.26
C ASP A 516 -7.13 -9.04 22.90
N MET A 517 -7.74 -7.86 22.88
CA MET A 517 -7.87 -7.05 21.68
C MET A 517 -6.52 -6.63 21.12
N MET A 518 -5.50 -6.37 21.95
CA MET A 518 -4.14 -6.11 21.47
C MET A 518 -3.53 -7.37 20.83
N ILE A 519 -3.64 -8.52 21.49
CA ILE A 519 -3.08 -9.79 21.00
C ILE A 519 -3.73 -10.16 19.66
N ASP A 520 -5.05 -10.04 19.56
CA ASP A 520 -5.78 -10.27 18.30
C ASP A 520 -5.37 -9.27 17.22
N ASN A 521 -5.25 -7.98 17.54
CA ASN A 521 -4.79 -6.99 16.57
C ASN A 521 -3.39 -7.34 16.03
N LEU A 522 -2.45 -7.75 16.90
CA LEU A 522 -1.11 -8.14 16.46
C LEU A 522 -1.14 -9.43 15.62
N LYS A 523 -1.95 -10.43 16.00
CA LYS A 523 -2.13 -11.66 15.21
C LYS A 523 -2.70 -11.39 13.82
N TYR A 524 -3.69 -10.51 13.72
CA TYR A 524 -4.35 -10.15 12.46
C TYR A 524 -3.69 -8.98 11.72
N LYS A 525 -2.47 -8.59 12.13
CA LYS A 525 -1.70 -7.49 11.52
C LYS A 525 -2.51 -6.19 11.40
N GLN A 526 -3.23 -5.86 12.46
CA GLN A 526 -3.96 -4.61 12.65
C GLN A 526 -3.20 -3.68 13.61
N PRO A 527 -3.35 -2.36 13.48
CA PRO A 527 -2.64 -1.43 14.35
C PRO A 527 -3.16 -1.50 15.79
N VAL A 528 -2.25 -1.41 16.74
CA VAL A 528 -2.57 -1.32 18.18
C VAL A 528 -2.69 0.15 18.56
N LEU A 529 -3.90 0.58 18.96
CA LEU A 529 -4.15 1.95 19.38
C LEU A 529 -3.91 2.11 20.88
N GLN A 530 -3.22 3.18 21.29
CA GLN A 530 -3.01 3.46 22.70
C GLN A 530 -4.34 3.68 23.46
N SER A 531 -5.37 4.17 22.77
CA SER A 531 -6.71 4.35 23.33
C SER A 531 -7.36 3.05 23.82
N MET A 532 -6.93 1.88 23.31
CA MET A 532 -7.42 0.58 23.75
C MET A 532 -7.11 0.33 25.23
N PHE A 533 -5.96 0.81 25.71
CA PHE A 533 -5.54 0.64 27.11
C PHE A 533 -6.19 1.67 28.06
N ASN A 534 -6.86 2.71 27.56
CA ASN A 534 -7.46 3.72 28.42
C ASN A 534 -8.55 3.14 29.32
N VAL A 535 -9.36 2.22 28.78
CA VAL A 535 -10.41 1.53 29.55
C VAL A 535 -9.78 0.63 30.59
N ALA A 536 -8.78 -0.16 30.22
CA ALA A 536 -8.05 -1.02 31.15
C ALA A 536 -7.37 -0.22 32.27
N LEU A 537 -6.72 0.89 31.95
CA LEU A 537 -6.09 1.77 32.93
C LEU A 537 -7.13 2.34 33.90
N GLN A 538 -8.22 2.92 33.38
CA GLN A 538 -9.31 3.47 34.22
C GLN A 538 -9.96 2.40 35.11
N SER A 539 -10.23 1.21 34.57
CA SER A 539 -10.80 0.10 35.34
C SER A 539 -9.81 -0.41 36.40
N SER A 540 -8.51 -0.48 36.08
CA SER A 540 -7.48 -0.85 37.05
C SER A 540 -7.29 0.20 38.16
N GLU A 541 -7.40 1.48 37.85
CA GLU A 541 -7.33 2.56 38.86
C GLU A 541 -8.49 2.48 39.84
N LYS A 542 -9.69 2.14 39.38
CA LYS A 542 -10.85 1.90 40.26
C LYS A 542 -10.60 0.74 41.23
N LEU A 543 -9.91 -0.31 40.80
CA LEU A 543 -9.52 -1.43 41.68
C LEU A 543 -8.55 -0.97 42.79
N LYS A 544 -7.63 -0.03 42.52
CA LYS A 544 -6.74 0.55 43.55
C LYS A 544 -7.48 1.37 44.59
N THR A 545 -8.58 2.04 44.22
CA THR A 545 -9.31 2.91 45.17
C THR A 545 -10.11 2.13 46.21
N VAL A 546 -10.29 0.82 46.02
CA VAL A 546 -11.08 -0.06 46.88
C VAL A 546 -10.22 -1.10 47.62
N ALA A 547 -9.00 -1.35 47.16
CA ALA A 547 -7.94 -2.10 47.83
C ALA A 547 -7.37 -1.34 49.05
#